data_AF-A0A1H7XZG9-F1
#
_entry.id   AF-A0A1H7XZG9-F1
#
_cell.length_a   1.000
_cell.length_b   1.000
_cell.length_c   1.000
_cell.angle_alpha   90.00
_cell.angle_beta   90.00
_cell.angle_gamma   90.00
#
_symmetry.space_group_name_H-M   'P 1'
#
loop_
_entity.id
_entity.type
_entity.pdbx_description
1 polymer ?
#
loop_
_entity_poly.entity_id
_entity_poly.type
_entity_poly.pdbx_seq_one_letter_code
_entity_poly.pdbx_strand_id
1 'polypeptide(L)'
;MSDRKRATTFIFEQQLKPDYWDWDEEKKKLFQDWKENKITIFKEIHRRIQTLEESIPAKVAFIVHDKDKKYNLTLVEPHIHGYIEFASRRDLNHLASALGLLPQYIEPSGRGKYGKVNSKAYLIHAKNPDKYQYLPDDVETFGTFNYKEFFQEHQLEFIKRSATVKREKSDEELDSVFQAIVNGTLTEDDIFANEELTFLWSYNQTKLDEAFRAYGKIASKRTLRQLENGEFQPAVIYIHGSSGIGKTSLALELIEQIIKRAKEYNYNWKMYSAGTKNIFDEYFGEEIILLDDPRYDSLLPADWLKLLDPLNKSHLSARYKNKLVIGRIIIITNYKSLKSFFGKIQHEDLNQYIRRFNNVLEISKRNEKSEKDRFFNLSQIQELETHDYLGESSLLFGEEKVFSTDDKEAFINHVLEYYIFPRILPETKSAPLDQ
;
A
#
# COMPACT_ATOMS: atom_id res chain seq x y z
N MET A 1 -6.60 34.54 37.33
CA MET A 1 -5.16 34.46 37.68
C MET A 1 -4.61 33.22 37.00
N SER A 2 -3.76 33.33 35.99
CA SER A 2 -3.14 32.12 35.42
C SER A 2 -2.18 31.53 36.44
N ASP A 3 -2.27 30.22 36.68
CA ASP A 3 -1.35 29.53 37.58
C ASP A 3 0.10 29.80 37.16
N ARG A 4 0.89 30.34 38.11
CA ARG A 4 2.32 30.58 37.89
C ARG A 4 3.03 29.24 37.75
N LYS A 5 3.55 28.95 36.55
CA LYS A 5 4.32 27.73 36.29
C LYS A 5 5.67 27.82 37.00
N ARG A 6 5.81 27.06 38.10
CA ARG A 6 7.05 26.99 38.89
C ARG A 6 7.65 25.60 38.88
N ALA A 7 8.95 25.50 38.59
CA ALA A 7 9.69 24.25 38.56
C ALA A 7 11.14 24.45 39.00
N THR A 8 11.83 23.35 39.32
CA THR A 8 13.28 23.36 39.58
C THR A 8 14.10 23.15 38.32
N THR A 9 13.49 22.61 37.26
CA THR A 9 14.21 22.18 36.07
C THR A 9 13.46 22.67 34.83
N PHE A 10 14.19 23.26 33.90
CA PHE A 10 13.69 23.84 32.68
C PHE A 10 14.52 23.37 31.49
N ILE A 11 13.87 23.27 30.35
CA ILE A 11 14.51 23.18 29.05
C ILE A 11 14.09 24.37 28.20
N PHE A 12 14.95 24.80 27.29
CA PHE A 12 14.57 25.78 26.28
C PHE A 12 15.18 25.42 24.93
N GLU A 13 14.53 25.91 23.88
CA GLU A 13 15.01 25.84 22.51
C GLU A 13 14.87 27.20 21.85
N GLN A 14 15.92 27.72 21.22
CA GLN A 14 15.82 28.97 20.47
C GLN A 14 16.80 29.06 19.30
N GLN A 15 16.33 29.60 18.18
CA GLN A 15 17.16 29.85 16.99
C GLN A 15 18.26 30.86 17.27
N LEU A 16 19.42 30.65 16.64
CA LEU A 16 20.58 31.54 16.70
C LEU A 16 20.42 32.74 15.76
N LYS A 17 19.30 33.47 15.85
CA LYS A 17 19.05 34.71 15.10
C LYS A 17 18.74 35.87 16.04
N PRO A 18 19.27 37.08 15.80
CA PRO A 18 19.10 38.24 16.70
C PRO A 18 17.65 38.54 17.11
N ASP A 19 16.71 38.38 16.18
CA ASP A 19 15.30 38.75 16.37
C ASP A 19 14.57 37.92 17.43
N TYR A 20 15.12 36.76 17.79
CA TYR A 20 14.52 35.85 18.77
C TYR A 20 15.06 36.02 20.19
N TRP A 21 15.97 36.97 20.40
CA TRP A 21 16.60 37.23 21.69
C TRP A 21 16.42 38.71 22.06
N ASP A 22 15.74 38.95 23.19
CA ASP A 22 15.58 40.28 23.77
C ASP A 22 16.85 40.68 24.55
N TRP A 23 17.94 40.81 23.79
CA TRP A 23 19.25 41.23 24.27
C TRP A 23 19.55 42.64 23.75
N ASP A 24 20.49 43.32 24.41
CA ASP A 24 20.98 44.61 23.90
C ASP A 24 21.64 44.45 22.51
N GLU A 25 21.63 45.53 21.73
CA GLU A 25 22.07 45.52 20.33
C GLU A 25 23.54 45.11 20.16
N GLU A 26 24.39 45.33 21.16
CA GLU A 26 25.78 44.87 21.13
C GLU A 26 25.84 43.34 21.22
N LYS A 27 25.13 42.73 22.19
CA LYS A 27 25.10 41.28 22.35
C LYS A 27 24.34 40.56 21.25
N LYS A 28 23.35 41.20 20.63
CA LYS A 28 22.66 40.65 19.44
C LYS A 28 23.62 40.41 18.27
N LYS A 29 24.71 41.18 18.15
CA LYS A 29 25.73 40.98 17.10
C LYS A 29 26.42 39.61 17.20
N LEU A 30 26.44 38.99 18.39
CA LEU A 30 27.01 37.66 18.57
C LEU A 30 26.33 36.60 17.68
N PHE A 31 25.03 36.77 17.38
CA PHE A 31 24.28 35.82 16.55
C PHE A 31 24.57 35.96 15.04
N GLN A 32 25.19 37.06 14.60
CA GLN A 32 25.56 37.25 13.18
C GLN A 32 26.60 36.24 12.73
N ASP A 33 27.53 35.89 13.62
CA ASP A 33 28.47 34.79 13.47
C ASP A 33 28.42 33.91 14.71
N TRP A 34 27.32 33.17 14.86
CA TRP A 34 27.12 32.32 16.03
C TRP A 34 28.17 31.22 16.14
N LYS A 35 28.83 30.81 15.05
CA LYS A 35 29.82 29.72 15.04
C LYS A 35 31.07 30.14 15.80
N GLU A 36 31.64 31.28 15.44
CA GLU A 36 32.79 31.86 16.15
C GLU A 36 32.40 32.31 17.57
N ASN A 37 31.16 32.80 17.73
CA ASN A 37 30.69 33.32 19.01
C ASN A 37 29.99 32.29 19.92
N LYS A 38 29.96 31.00 19.58
CA LYS A 38 29.18 29.96 20.27
C LYS A 38 29.39 29.99 21.79
N ILE A 39 30.66 29.96 22.22
CA ILE A 39 31.02 29.97 23.64
C ILE A 39 30.65 31.30 24.31
N THR A 40 30.80 32.43 23.61
CA THR A 40 30.42 33.76 24.15
C THR A 40 28.92 33.87 24.35
N ILE A 41 28.11 33.37 23.42
CA ILE A 41 26.65 33.28 23.54
C ILE A 41 26.27 32.42 24.75
N PHE A 42 26.86 31.23 24.88
CA PHE A 42 26.62 30.35 26.03
C PHE A 42 27.02 30.99 27.35
N LYS A 43 28.13 31.74 27.40
CA LYS A 43 28.56 32.47 28.59
C LYS A 43 27.56 33.55 28.99
N GLU A 44 26.99 34.27 28.03
CA GLU A 44 25.96 35.28 28.33
C GLU A 44 24.67 34.64 28.85
N ILE A 45 24.22 33.52 28.25
CA ILE A 45 23.09 32.73 28.74
C ILE A 45 23.35 32.29 30.19
N HIS A 46 24.53 31.72 30.46
CA HIS A 46 24.92 31.28 31.79
C HIS A 46 24.96 32.44 32.79
N ARG A 47 25.54 33.58 32.42
CA ARG A 47 25.58 34.79 33.26
C ARG A 47 24.18 35.28 33.62
N ARG A 48 23.23 35.23 32.68
CA ARG A 48 21.82 35.58 32.92
C ARG A 48 21.15 34.62 33.90
N ILE A 49 21.44 33.32 33.80
CA ILE A 49 20.95 32.31 34.75
C ILE A 49 21.50 32.57 36.15
N GLN A 50 22.78 32.95 36.27
CA GLN A 50 23.41 33.26 37.56
C GLN A 50 22.72 34.40 38.29
N THR A 51 22.10 35.36 37.59
CA THR A 51 21.32 36.43 38.24
C THR A 51 20.08 35.93 38.99
N LEU A 52 19.65 34.71 38.69
CA LEU A 52 18.50 34.04 39.32
C LEU A 52 18.92 33.01 40.37
N GLU A 53 20.22 32.83 40.61
CA GLU A 53 20.72 31.89 41.60
C GLU A 53 20.54 32.42 43.02
N GLU A 54 20.40 31.50 43.97
CA GLU A 54 20.48 31.78 45.41
C GLU A 54 21.88 31.36 45.88
N SER A 55 22.00 30.66 47.01
CA SER A 55 23.28 30.21 47.56
C SER A 55 23.91 29.03 46.82
N ILE A 56 23.16 28.34 45.95
CA ILE A 56 23.60 27.14 45.24
C ILE A 56 23.54 27.41 43.73
N PRO A 57 24.66 27.29 43.00
CA PRO A 57 24.69 27.46 41.56
C PRO A 57 23.76 26.49 40.83
N ALA A 58 23.15 26.94 39.74
CA ALA A 58 22.33 26.11 38.89
C ALA A 58 23.20 25.13 38.09
N LYS A 59 22.67 23.94 37.80
CA LYS A 59 23.29 23.04 36.82
C LYS A 59 22.80 23.44 35.44
N VAL A 60 23.73 23.65 34.51
CA VAL A 60 23.42 24.05 33.14
C VAL A 60 24.09 23.13 32.13
N ALA A 61 23.43 22.93 30.99
CA ALA A 61 24.01 22.26 29.84
C ALA A 61 23.46 22.86 28.55
N PHE A 62 24.33 23.22 27.62
CA PHE A 62 23.96 23.87 26.35
C PHE A 62 24.63 23.17 25.17
N ILE A 63 23.89 23.09 24.06
CA ILE A 63 24.39 22.56 22.80
C ILE A 63 23.71 23.28 21.63
N VAL A 64 24.41 23.37 20.51
CA VAL A 64 23.83 23.85 19.25
C VAL A 64 23.43 22.65 18.41
N HIS A 65 22.21 22.65 17.91
CA HIS A 65 21.75 21.74 16.88
C HIS A 65 21.81 22.44 15.52
N ASP A 66 22.74 22.00 14.67
CA ASP A 66 22.99 22.54 13.33
C ASP A 66 22.91 21.49 12.21
N LYS A 67 22.57 20.24 12.57
CA LYS A 67 22.51 19.07 11.66
C LYS A 67 21.13 18.43 11.61
N ASP A 68 20.15 19.02 12.27
CA ASP A 68 18.78 18.54 12.31
C ASP A 68 18.13 18.70 10.94
N LYS A 69 17.35 17.70 10.50
CA LYS A 69 16.66 17.70 9.20
C LYS A 69 15.15 17.61 9.38
N LYS A 70 14.41 18.35 8.56
CA LYS A 70 12.96 18.16 8.38
C LYS A 70 12.69 16.98 7.44
N TYR A 71 11.43 16.51 7.43
CA TYR A 71 10.94 15.40 6.59
C TYR A 71 11.32 15.48 5.10
N ASN A 72 11.58 16.68 4.57
CA ASN A 72 12.00 16.91 3.19
C ASN A 72 13.54 17.03 3.02
N LEU A 73 14.32 16.51 3.95
CA LEU A 73 15.79 16.58 4.00
C LEU A 73 16.39 18.00 4.09
N THR A 74 15.55 19.03 4.28
CA THR A 74 16.03 20.40 4.48
C THR A 74 16.56 20.57 5.90
N LEU A 75 17.74 21.17 6.04
CA LEU A 75 18.33 21.48 7.35
C LEU A 75 17.44 22.46 8.12
N VAL A 76 17.22 22.16 9.39
CA VAL A 76 16.62 23.09 10.35
C VAL A 76 17.63 24.19 10.64
N GLU A 77 17.14 25.42 10.79
CA GLU A 77 17.95 26.57 11.17
C GLU A 77 18.68 26.29 12.50
N PRO A 78 19.98 26.64 12.62
CA PRO A 78 20.74 26.39 13.84
C PRO A 78 20.07 26.99 15.09
N HIS A 79 19.94 26.17 16.13
CA HIS A 79 19.26 26.54 17.37
C HIS A 79 19.97 25.95 18.59
N ILE A 80 19.81 26.62 19.73
CA ILE A 80 20.35 26.17 21.02
C ILE A 80 19.31 25.32 21.71
N HIS A 81 19.71 24.16 22.22
CA HIS A 81 19.01 23.49 23.30
C HIS A 81 19.73 23.75 24.62
N GLY A 82 18.96 24.13 25.64
CA GLY A 82 19.49 24.35 26.98
C GLY A 82 18.73 23.60 28.05
N TYR A 83 19.47 23.02 29.00
CA TYR A 83 18.98 22.44 30.23
C TYR A 83 19.40 23.31 31.40
N ILE A 84 18.48 23.60 32.31
CA ILE A 84 18.71 24.42 33.50
C ILE A 84 18.08 23.73 34.71
N GLU A 85 18.83 23.53 35.79
CA GLU A 85 18.36 22.96 37.04
C GLU A 85 18.78 23.82 38.23
N PHE A 86 17.81 24.50 38.83
CA PHE A 86 17.97 25.29 40.05
C PHE A 86 17.79 24.41 41.30
N ALA A 87 18.44 24.81 42.40
CA ALA A 87 18.26 24.18 43.71
C ALA A 87 16.84 24.36 44.28
N SER A 88 16.17 25.46 43.94
CA SER A 88 14.83 25.81 44.40
C SER A 88 13.91 26.22 43.23
N ARG A 89 12.59 26.17 43.42
CA ARG A 89 11.62 26.41 42.33
C ARG A 89 11.64 27.86 41.84
N ARG A 90 11.93 28.06 40.55
CA ARG A 90 11.83 29.35 39.85
C ARG A 90 10.53 29.49 39.09
N ASP A 91 10.14 30.73 38.85
CA ASP A 91 9.01 31.07 37.98
C ASP A 91 9.47 31.09 36.53
N LEU A 92 8.70 30.44 35.64
CA LEU A 92 9.04 30.31 34.23
C LEU A 92 9.13 31.67 33.54
N ASN A 93 8.21 32.60 33.83
CA ASN A 93 8.21 33.91 33.18
C ASN A 93 9.39 34.76 33.64
N HIS A 94 9.79 34.64 34.91
CA HIS A 94 11.00 35.29 35.40
C HIS A 94 12.26 34.73 34.72
N LEU A 95 12.35 33.40 34.56
CA LEU A 95 13.45 32.79 33.82
C LEU A 95 13.48 33.26 32.35
N ALA A 96 12.32 33.30 31.69
CA ALA A 96 12.18 33.77 30.32
C ALA A 96 12.66 35.22 30.16
N SER A 97 12.22 36.10 31.06
CA SER A 97 12.64 37.50 31.09
C SER A 97 14.15 37.65 31.30
N ALA A 98 14.77 36.90 32.21
CA ALA A 98 16.22 36.97 32.44
C ALA A 98 17.02 36.51 31.21
N LEU A 99 16.57 35.44 30.56
CA LEU A 99 17.18 34.90 29.35
C LEU A 99 16.96 35.77 28.11
N GLY A 100 16.00 36.70 28.14
CA GLY A 100 15.57 37.45 26.95
C GLY A 100 14.80 36.57 25.96
N LEU A 101 13.99 35.64 26.46
CA LEU A 101 13.19 34.71 25.66
C LEU A 101 11.69 34.92 25.95
N LEU A 102 10.85 34.62 24.97
CA LEU A 102 9.41 34.50 25.22
C LEU A 102 9.13 33.21 26.03
N PRO A 103 8.17 33.24 26.99
CA PRO A 103 7.85 32.07 27.81
C PRO A 103 7.52 30.79 27.04
N GLN A 104 7.00 30.90 25.81
CA GLN A 104 6.66 29.75 24.96
C GLN A 104 7.86 28.92 24.49
N TYR A 105 9.08 29.46 24.58
CA TYR A 105 10.32 28.75 24.21
C TYR A 105 10.96 28.03 25.40
N ILE A 106 10.33 28.10 26.58
CA ILE A 106 10.83 27.50 27.82
C ILE A 106 9.77 26.55 28.36
N GLU A 107 10.18 25.34 28.70
CA GLU A 107 9.30 24.32 29.26
C GLU A 107 9.87 23.77 30.58
N PRO A 108 9.02 23.54 31.61
CA PRO A 108 9.44 22.75 32.76
C PRO A 108 9.79 21.32 32.33
N SER A 109 10.93 20.81 32.77
CA SER A 109 11.25 19.39 32.60
C SER A 109 10.22 18.53 33.36
N GLY A 110 9.88 17.36 32.81
CA GLY A 110 8.92 16.43 33.39
C GLY A 110 9.19 16.11 34.87
N ARG A 111 8.16 15.71 35.63
CA ARG A 111 8.27 15.50 37.08
C ARG A 111 9.26 14.36 37.42
N GLY A 112 10.14 14.59 38.40
CA GLY A 112 10.98 13.57 39.04
C GLY A 112 12.30 13.23 38.32
N LYS A 113 12.98 12.17 38.78
CA LYS A 113 14.31 11.74 38.30
C LYS A 113 14.31 11.43 36.79
N TYR A 114 13.26 10.78 36.30
CA TYR A 114 13.14 10.40 34.89
C TYR A 114 13.00 11.60 33.94
N GLY A 115 12.30 12.66 34.35
CA GLY A 115 12.20 13.89 33.55
C GLY A 115 13.56 14.54 33.33
N LYS A 116 14.37 14.63 34.41
CA LYS A 116 15.74 15.17 34.33
C LYS A 116 16.64 14.35 33.40
N VAL A 117 16.59 13.03 33.50
CA VAL A 117 17.37 12.13 32.64
C VAL A 117 16.95 12.29 31.18
N ASN A 118 15.64 12.37 30.90
CA ASN A 118 15.10 12.56 29.55
C ASN A 118 15.51 13.90 28.95
N SER A 119 15.37 14.99 29.71
CA SER A 119 15.73 16.33 29.24
C SER A 119 17.22 16.43 28.91
N LYS A 120 18.10 15.79 29.69
CA LYS A 120 19.53 15.73 29.37
C LYS A 120 19.80 14.87 28.15
N ALA A 121 19.18 13.68 28.04
CA ALA A 121 19.32 12.81 26.88
C ALA A 121 18.87 13.48 25.56
N TYR A 122 17.89 14.37 25.64
CA TYR A 122 17.35 15.12 24.50
C TYR A 122 18.40 16.04 23.86
N LEU A 123 19.33 16.60 24.64
CA LEU A 123 20.42 17.46 24.16
C LEU A 123 21.27 16.80 23.07
N ILE A 124 21.35 15.47 23.04
CA ILE A 124 22.14 14.74 22.04
C ILE A 124 21.30 13.77 21.23
N HIS A 125 19.97 13.87 21.34
CA HIS A 125 19.01 12.96 20.73
C HIS A 125 19.21 11.47 21.06
N ALA A 126 19.82 11.13 22.20
CA ALA A 126 20.22 9.77 22.54
C ALA A 126 19.09 8.71 22.58
N LYS A 127 17.83 9.16 22.63
CA LYS A 127 16.63 8.29 22.64
C LYS A 127 15.84 8.32 21.33
N ASN A 128 16.25 9.12 20.34
CA ASN A 128 15.54 9.37 19.10
C ASN A 128 16.43 8.97 17.90
N PRO A 129 16.46 7.68 17.50
CA PRO A 129 17.40 7.17 16.49
C PRO A 129 17.26 7.83 15.11
N ASP A 130 16.07 8.35 14.80
CA ASP A 130 15.78 9.00 13.52
C ASP A 130 16.34 10.43 13.42
N LYS A 131 16.77 11.00 14.55
CA LYS A 131 17.39 12.32 14.61
C LYS A 131 18.92 12.21 14.59
N TYR A 132 19.59 13.26 14.12
CA TYR A 132 21.05 13.35 14.19
C TYR A 132 21.53 13.21 15.64
N GLN A 133 22.46 12.28 15.88
CA GLN A 133 23.02 12.02 17.20
C GLN A 133 24.23 12.93 17.43
N TYR A 134 24.10 13.90 18.34
CA TYR A 134 25.22 14.77 18.71
C TYR A 134 26.15 14.08 19.71
N LEU A 135 27.40 14.55 19.81
CA LEU A 135 28.35 13.96 20.73
C LEU A 135 28.16 14.55 22.13
N PRO A 136 28.33 13.76 23.21
CA PRO A 136 28.35 14.29 24.58
C PRO A 136 29.41 15.38 24.79
N ASP A 137 30.47 15.36 23.98
CA ASP A 137 31.56 16.34 23.98
C ASP A 137 31.16 17.72 23.45
N ASP A 138 30.06 17.80 22.69
CA ASP A 138 29.56 19.05 22.13
C ASP A 138 28.74 19.87 23.15
N VAL A 139 28.43 19.27 24.31
CA VAL A 139 27.64 19.86 25.39
C VAL A 139 28.51 20.65 26.35
N GLU A 140 28.26 21.96 26.44
CA GLU A 140 28.92 22.86 27.38
C GLU A 140 28.15 22.94 28.69
N THR A 141 28.82 22.76 29.83
CA THR A 141 28.18 22.73 31.15
C THR A 141 28.71 23.80 32.11
N PHE A 142 29.75 24.53 31.71
CA PHE A 142 30.49 25.47 32.54
C PHE A 142 30.97 24.87 33.87
N GLY A 143 31.26 23.57 33.88
CA GLY A 143 31.74 22.86 35.07
C GLY A 143 30.68 22.64 36.15
N THR A 144 29.40 22.95 35.89
CA THR A 144 28.33 22.79 36.89
C THR A 144 27.99 21.31 37.17
N PHE A 145 28.29 20.42 36.23
CA PHE A 145 28.34 18.97 36.40
C PHE A 145 29.06 18.28 35.23
N ASN A 146 29.43 17.01 35.39
CA ASN A 146 30.06 16.22 34.34
C ASN A 146 29.01 15.56 33.42
N TYR A 147 28.77 16.15 32.24
CA TYR A 147 27.81 15.59 31.27
C TYR A 147 28.28 14.26 30.66
N LYS A 148 29.59 14.08 30.46
CA LYS A 148 30.15 12.84 29.90
C LYS A 148 29.94 11.67 30.84
N GLU A 149 30.19 11.86 32.13
CA GLU A 149 29.95 10.86 33.17
C GLU A 149 28.45 10.53 33.27
N PHE A 150 27.58 11.55 33.26
CA PHE A 150 26.13 11.34 33.19
C PHE A 150 25.74 10.47 31.98
N PHE A 151 26.30 10.75 30.80
CA PHE A 151 26.01 9.97 29.60
C PHE A 151 26.50 8.52 29.73
N GLN A 152 27.71 8.30 30.24
CA GLN A 152 28.27 6.95 30.45
C GLN A 152 27.42 6.12 31.42
N GLU A 153 26.97 6.72 32.53
CA GLU A 153 26.12 6.05 33.52
C GLU A 153 24.76 5.60 32.94
N HIS A 154 24.23 6.34 31.95
CA HIS A 154 22.89 6.10 31.39
C HIS A 154 22.91 5.52 29.97
N GLN A 155 24.09 5.24 29.41
CA GLN A 155 24.28 4.82 28.02
C GLN A 155 23.47 3.57 27.68
N LEU A 156 23.51 2.55 28.55
CA LEU A 156 22.77 1.30 28.35
C LEU A 156 21.25 1.51 28.37
N GLU A 157 20.74 2.43 29.20
CA GLU A 157 19.33 2.78 29.24
C GLU A 157 18.89 3.48 27.94
N PHE A 158 19.72 4.38 27.42
CA PHE A 158 19.45 5.12 26.19
C PHE A 158 19.43 4.20 24.98
N ILE A 159 20.39 3.26 24.87
CA ILE A 159 20.43 2.24 23.83
C ILE A 159 19.15 1.40 23.85
N LYS A 160 18.73 0.92 25.03
CA LYS A 160 17.48 0.13 25.16
C LYS A 160 16.26 0.90 24.69
N ARG A 161 16.12 2.16 25.12
CA ARG A 161 14.98 3.02 24.74
C ARG A 161 14.96 3.35 23.25
N SER A 162 16.12 3.68 22.68
CA SER A 162 16.27 3.93 21.25
C SER A 162 15.88 2.71 20.41
N ALA A 163 16.28 1.51 20.83
CA ALA A 163 15.87 0.26 20.18
C ALA A 163 14.36 -0.02 20.29
N THR A 164 13.72 0.31 21.40
CA THR A 164 12.25 0.21 21.55
C THR A 164 11.51 1.15 20.61
N VAL A 165 11.91 2.43 20.55
CA VAL A 165 11.28 3.43 19.66
C VAL A 165 11.42 3.02 18.19
N LYS A 166 12.58 2.47 17.80
CA LYS A 166 12.78 1.96 16.43
C LYS A 166 11.86 0.79 16.09
N ARG A 167 11.54 -0.08 17.06
CA ARG A 167 10.61 -1.21 16.87
C ARG A 167 9.16 -0.74 16.79
N GLU A 168 8.72 0.12 17.71
CA GLU A 168 7.35 0.63 17.75
C GLU A 168 6.97 1.35 16.44
N LYS A 169 7.87 2.18 15.91
CA LYS A 169 7.65 2.88 14.63
C LYS A 169 7.61 1.92 13.44
N SER A 170 8.46 0.89 13.44
CA SER A 170 8.44 -0.16 12.41
C SER A 170 7.15 -0.99 12.44
N ASP A 171 6.55 -1.18 13.61
CA ASP A 171 5.29 -1.93 13.76
C ASP A 171 4.08 -1.09 13.29
N GLU A 172 4.05 0.21 13.57
CA GLU A 172 3.01 1.14 13.07
C GLU A 172 3.03 1.28 11.54
N GLU A 173 4.22 1.42 10.95
CA GLU A 173 4.38 1.46 9.49
C GLU A 173 3.90 0.14 8.84
N LEU A 174 4.22 -1.00 9.46
CA LEU A 174 3.81 -2.31 8.98
C LEU A 174 2.28 -2.53 9.05
N ASP A 175 1.62 -2.06 10.12
CA ASP A 175 0.17 -2.16 10.26
C ASP A 175 -0.56 -1.27 9.22
N SER A 176 -0.04 -0.07 8.94
CA SER A 176 -0.58 0.79 7.90
C SER A 176 -0.47 0.15 6.51
N VAL A 177 0.68 -0.46 6.21
CA VAL A 177 0.91 -1.20 4.95
C VAL A 177 -0.03 -2.40 4.85
N PHE A 178 -0.20 -3.15 5.94
CA PHE A 178 -1.15 -4.27 5.99
C PHE A 178 -2.58 -3.83 5.66
N GLN A 179 -3.07 -2.75 6.28
CA GLN A 179 -4.41 -2.22 6.00
C GLN A 179 -4.56 -1.74 4.55
N ALA A 180 -3.53 -1.09 4.00
CA ALA A 180 -3.54 -0.65 2.60
C ALA A 180 -3.65 -1.83 1.61
N ILE A 181 -2.97 -2.95 1.89
CA ILE A 181 -3.11 -4.18 1.10
C ILE A 181 -4.53 -4.76 1.22
N VAL A 182 -5.03 -4.91 2.45
CA VAL A 182 -6.37 -5.50 2.70
C VAL A 182 -7.50 -4.68 2.09
N ASN A 183 -7.35 -3.36 2.02
CA ASN A 183 -8.31 -2.46 1.37
C ASN A 183 -8.13 -2.40 -0.16
N GLY A 184 -7.06 -3.00 -0.70
CA GLY A 184 -6.77 -3.02 -2.13
C GLY A 184 -6.20 -1.70 -2.67
N THR A 185 -5.72 -0.81 -1.81
CA THR A 185 -5.09 0.47 -2.22
C THR A 185 -3.58 0.32 -2.44
N LEU A 186 -2.97 -0.77 -1.98
CA LEU A 186 -1.57 -1.11 -2.21
C LEU A 186 -1.47 -2.50 -2.83
N THR A 187 -0.78 -2.61 -3.96
CA THR A 187 -0.55 -3.86 -4.69
C THR A 187 0.88 -4.37 -4.49
N GLU A 188 1.13 -5.60 -4.94
CA GLU A 188 2.48 -6.17 -4.92
C GLU A 188 3.43 -5.40 -5.84
N ASP A 189 2.96 -4.98 -7.02
CA ASP A 189 3.73 -4.11 -7.92
C ASP A 189 4.08 -2.78 -7.26
N ASP A 190 3.15 -2.17 -6.51
CA ASP A 190 3.42 -0.91 -5.80
C ASP A 190 4.49 -1.09 -4.71
N ILE A 191 4.51 -2.25 -4.03
CA ILE A 191 5.55 -2.58 -3.04
C ILE A 191 6.91 -2.69 -3.71
N PHE A 192 7.00 -3.41 -4.83
CA PHE A 192 8.27 -3.63 -5.54
C PHE A 192 8.72 -2.45 -6.40
N ALA A 193 7.83 -1.49 -6.65
CA ALA A 193 8.16 -0.20 -7.28
C ALA A 193 8.74 0.81 -6.28
N ASN A 194 8.70 0.55 -4.98
CA ASN A 194 9.18 1.44 -3.91
C ASN A 194 10.24 0.75 -3.04
N GLU A 195 11.45 1.33 -2.97
CA GLU A 195 12.58 0.74 -2.23
C GLU A 195 12.32 0.59 -0.72
N GLU A 196 11.62 1.54 -0.10
CA GLU A 196 11.29 1.50 1.33
C GLU A 196 10.28 0.39 1.63
N LEU A 197 9.23 0.26 0.80
CA LEU A 197 8.25 -0.81 0.93
C LEU A 197 8.85 -2.18 0.62
N THR A 198 9.74 -2.26 -0.37
CA THR A 198 10.50 -3.48 -0.70
C THR A 198 11.37 -3.91 0.49
N PHE A 199 12.06 -2.96 1.11
CA PHE A 199 12.85 -3.22 2.31
C PHE A 199 11.96 -3.73 3.45
N LEU A 200 10.83 -3.06 3.72
CA LEU A 200 9.87 -3.49 4.74
C LEU A 200 9.34 -4.90 4.47
N TRP A 201 8.99 -5.21 3.22
CA TRP A 201 8.53 -6.54 2.81
C TRP A 201 9.58 -7.62 3.09
N SER A 202 10.86 -7.35 2.80
CA SER A 202 11.94 -8.32 2.97
C SER A 202 12.08 -8.85 4.40
N TYR A 203 11.71 -8.05 5.40
CA TYR A 203 11.71 -8.44 6.82
C TYR A 203 10.36 -8.93 7.34
N ASN A 204 9.27 -8.78 6.57
CA ASN A 204 7.90 -9.03 7.03
C ASN A 204 7.08 -9.90 6.06
N GLN A 205 7.74 -10.69 5.22
CA GLN A 205 7.13 -11.47 4.13
C GLN A 205 5.85 -12.22 4.56
N THR A 206 5.92 -12.99 5.65
CA THR A 206 4.77 -13.78 6.12
C THR A 206 3.53 -12.93 6.42
N LYS A 207 3.70 -11.78 7.10
CA LYS A 207 2.58 -10.92 7.50
C LYS A 207 1.97 -10.22 6.28
N LEU A 208 2.78 -9.82 5.30
CA LEU A 208 2.30 -9.20 4.07
C LEU A 208 1.65 -10.23 3.13
N ASP A 209 2.18 -11.45 3.05
CA ASP A 209 1.54 -12.57 2.34
C ASP A 209 0.16 -12.89 2.92
N GLU A 210 0.02 -12.85 4.25
CA GLU A 210 -1.26 -12.98 4.93
C GLU A 210 -2.23 -11.85 4.56
N ALA A 211 -1.74 -10.62 4.41
CA ALA A 211 -2.53 -9.47 3.98
C ALA A 211 -3.07 -9.67 2.55
N PHE A 212 -2.23 -10.11 1.60
CA PHE A 212 -2.65 -10.40 0.23
C PHE A 212 -3.68 -11.54 0.17
N ARG A 213 -3.47 -12.60 0.96
CA ARG A 213 -4.46 -13.69 1.08
C ARG A 213 -5.78 -13.22 1.68
N ALA A 214 -5.73 -12.32 2.66
CA ALA A 214 -6.92 -11.74 3.27
C ALA A 214 -7.68 -10.88 2.24
N TYR A 215 -6.97 -10.01 1.49
CA TYR A 215 -7.54 -9.24 0.39
C TYR A 215 -8.28 -10.14 -0.60
N GLY A 216 -7.62 -11.19 -1.11
CA GLY A 216 -8.21 -12.11 -2.07
C GLY A 216 -9.48 -12.80 -1.52
N LYS A 217 -9.44 -13.27 -0.26
CA LYS A 217 -10.60 -13.88 0.39
C LYS A 217 -11.78 -12.91 0.53
N ILE A 218 -11.51 -11.64 0.84
CA ILE A 218 -12.52 -10.59 0.92
C ILE A 218 -13.12 -10.33 -0.47
N ALA A 219 -12.28 -10.21 -1.49
CA ALA A 219 -12.69 -10.02 -2.88
C ALA A 219 -13.59 -11.17 -3.36
N SER A 220 -13.17 -12.44 -3.17
CA SER A 220 -14.01 -13.61 -3.52
C SER A 220 -15.38 -13.58 -2.86
N LYS A 221 -15.44 -13.24 -1.57
CA LYS A 221 -16.70 -13.19 -0.81
C LYS A 221 -17.58 -12.03 -1.26
N ARG A 222 -16.98 -10.90 -1.64
CA ARG A 222 -17.71 -9.78 -2.24
C ARG A 222 -18.31 -10.22 -3.58
N THR A 223 -17.50 -10.75 -4.50
CA THR A 223 -17.97 -11.22 -5.81
C THR A 223 -19.08 -12.26 -5.69
N LEU A 224 -18.95 -13.22 -4.75
CA LEU A 224 -20.03 -14.18 -4.47
C LEU A 224 -21.33 -13.50 -4.06
N ARG A 225 -21.29 -12.55 -3.12
CA ARG A 225 -22.50 -11.82 -2.69
C ARG A 225 -23.14 -11.05 -3.83
N GLN A 226 -22.32 -10.40 -4.66
CA GLN A 226 -22.82 -9.64 -5.81
C GLN A 226 -23.49 -10.57 -6.84
N LEU A 227 -22.93 -11.77 -7.05
CA LEU A 227 -23.54 -12.81 -7.88
C LEU A 227 -24.87 -13.30 -7.29
N GLU A 228 -24.91 -13.56 -5.98
CA GLU A 228 -26.13 -13.99 -5.28
C GLU A 228 -27.24 -12.94 -5.28
N ASN A 229 -26.87 -11.66 -5.27
CA ASN A 229 -27.79 -10.53 -5.37
C ASN A 229 -28.24 -10.24 -6.81
N GLY A 230 -27.70 -10.96 -7.80
CA GLY A 230 -27.95 -10.71 -9.22
C GLY A 230 -27.41 -9.37 -9.70
N GLU A 231 -26.38 -8.81 -9.06
CA GLU A 231 -25.78 -7.53 -9.47
C GLU A 231 -25.03 -7.64 -10.79
N PHE A 232 -24.61 -8.85 -11.18
CA PHE A 232 -23.98 -9.10 -12.47
C PHE A 232 -24.25 -10.54 -12.92
N GLN A 233 -23.99 -10.82 -14.19
CA GLN A 233 -24.02 -12.16 -14.78
C GLN A 233 -22.61 -12.56 -15.22
N PRO A 234 -22.08 -13.71 -14.79
CA PRO A 234 -20.76 -14.14 -15.25
C PRO A 234 -20.72 -14.33 -16.76
N ALA A 235 -19.54 -14.08 -17.34
CA ALA A 235 -19.27 -14.28 -18.75
C ALA A 235 -18.17 -15.34 -18.96
N VAL A 236 -18.35 -16.21 -19.95
CA VAL A 236 -17.34 -17.18 -20.38
C VAL A 236 -17.09 -16.98 -21.87
N ILE A 237 -15.84 -16.67 -22.20
CA ILE A 237 -15.41 -16.34 -23.56
C ILE A 237 -14.33 -17.31 -24.00
N TYR A 238 -14.48 -17.82 -25.22
CA TYR A 238 -13.48 -18.67 -25.86
C TYR A 238 -12.84 -17.94 -27.03
N ILE A 239 -11.52 -17.85 -27.08
CA ILE A 239 -10.75 -17.19 -28.13
C ILE A 239 -9.93 -18.23 -28.87
N HIS A 240 -10.13 -18.40 -30.17
CA HIS A 240 -9.36 -19.35 -30.96
C HIS A 240 -8.83 -18.81 -32.28
N GLY A 241 -7.94 -19.60 -32.89
CA GLY A 241 -7.21 -19.25 -34.08
C GLY A 241 -5.87 -19.97 -34.13
N SER A 242 -5.22 -19.96 -35.30
CA SER A 242 -3.94 -20.66 -35.50
C SER A 242 -2.86 -20.23 -34.49
N SER A 243 -1.85 -21.08 -34.30
CA SER A 243 -0.73 -20.75 -33.39
C SER A 243 -0.03 -19.46 -33.83
N GLY A 244 0.35 -18.61 -32.87
CA GLY A 244 1.03 -17.33 -33.14
C GLY A 244 0.15 -16.22 -33.73
N ILE A 245 -1.16 -16.41 -33.93
CA ILE A 245 -2.03 -15.40 -34.55
C ILE A 245 -2.40 -14.22 -33.64
N GLY A 246 -2.04 -14.27 -32.36
CA GLY A 246 -2.29 -13.20 -31.39
C GLY A 246 -3.50 -13.40 -30.46
N LYS A 247 -3.91 -14.64 -30.19
CA LYS A 247 -5.01 -14.97 -29.26
C LYS A 247 -4.79 -14.40 -27.85
N THR A 248 -3.63 -14.69 -27.26
CA THR A 248 -3.23 -14.21 -25.94
C THR A 248 -3.15 -12.68 -25.90
N SER A 249 -2.64 -12.05 -26.97
CA SER A 249 -2.63 -10.57 -27.09
C SER A 249 -4.04 -10.00 -27.04
N LEU A 250 -4.98 -10.56 -27.82
CA LEU A 250 -6.37 -10.12 -27.82
C LEU A 250 -7.02 -10.31 -26.44
N ALA A 251 -6.77 -11.45 -25.77
CA ALA A 251 -7.26 -11.71 -24.43
C ALA A 251 -6.76 -10.66 -23.43
N LEU A 252 -5.46 -10.38 -23.42
CA LEU A 252 -4.85 -9.42 -22.51
C LEU A 252 -5.33 -7.99 -22.78
N GLU A 253 -5.49 -7.59 -24.05
CA GLU A 253 -6.04 -6.28 -24.42
C GLU A 253 -7.49 -6.11 -23.94
N LEU A 254 -8.33 -7.15 -24.08
CA LEU A 254 -9.69 -7.15 -23.52
C LEU A 254 -9.67 -6.99 -21.99
N ILE A 255 -8.81 -7.76 -21.32
CA ILE A 255 -8.66 -7.74 -19.85
C ILE A 255 -8.22 -6.37 -19.36
N GLU A 256 -7.25 -5.74 -20.03
CA GLU A 256 -6.77 -4.41 -19.69
C GLU A 256 -7.90 -3.38 -19.72
N GLN A 257 -8.73 -3.39 -20.78
CA GLN A 257 -9.88 -2.49 -20.89
C GLN A 257 -10.96 -2.81 -19.83
N ILE A 258 -11.15 -4.09 -19.49
CA ILE A 258 -12.08 -4.49 -18.42
C ILE A 258 -11.62 -3.95 -17.07
N ILE A 259 -10.33 -4.11 -16.72
CA ILE A 259 -9.76 -3.58 -15.48
C ILE A 259 -9.86 -2.06 -15.45
N LYS A 260 -9.58 -1.39 -16.58
CA LYS A 260 -9.71 0.07 -16.70
C LYS A 260 -11.15 0.53 -16.44
N ARG A 261 -12.13 -0.10 -17.09
CA ARG A 261 -13.55 0.21 -16.87
C ARG A 261 -13.98 -0.10 -15.44
N ALA A 262 -13.49 -1.16 -14.82
CA ALA A 262 -13.77 -1.48 -13.41
C ALA A 262 -13.28 -0.38 -12.45
N LYS A 263 -12.10 0.20 -12.71
CA LYS A 263 -11.56 1.32 -11.92
C LYS A 263 -12.45 2.55 -11.98
N GLU A 264 -13.11 2.83 -13.11
CA GLU A 264 -14.09 3.92 -13.23
C GLU A 264 -15.29 3.75 -12.27
N TYR A 265 -15.58 2.51 -11.88
CA TYR A 265 -16.61 2.14 -10.89
C TYR A 265 -16.06 1.94 -9.47
N ASN A 266 -14.82 2.39 -9.20
CA ASN A 266 -14.12 2.19 -7.93
C ASN A 266 -13.92 0.70 -7.54
N TYR A 267 -13.80 -0.18 -8.53
CA TYR A 267 -13.39 -1.56 -8.31
C TYR A 267 -11.92 -1.77 -8.70
N ASN A 268 -11.18 -2.50 -7.86
CA ASN A 268 -9.81 -2.93 -8.15
C ASN A 268 -9.78 -4.41 -8.58
N TRP A 269 -10.43 -4.71 -9.71
CA TRP A 269 -10.47 -6.08 -10.24
C TRP A 269 -9.08 -6.52 -10.68
N LYS A 270 -8.76 -7.78 -10.38
CA LYS A 270 -7.49 -8.40 -10.74
C LYS A 270 -7.70 -9.55 -11.71
N MET A 271 -6.66 -9.83 -12.49
CA MET A 271 -6.59 -10.99 -13.35
C MET A 271 -5.78 -12.09 -12.65
N TYR A 272 -6.32 -13.30 -12.70
CA TYR A 272 -5.57 -14.53 -12.45
C TYR A 272 -5.24 -15.20 -13.79
N SER A 273 -3.95 -15.42 -14.06
CA SER A 273 -3.50 -16.21 -15.20
C SER A 273 -3.14 -17.61 -14.71
N ALA A 274 -3.89 -18.60 -15.16
CA ALA A 274 -3.69 -19.96 -14.69
C ALA A 274 -2.44 -20.63 -15.28
N GLY A 275 -1.76 -21.43 -14.45
CA GLY A 275 -0.66 -22.30 -14.89
C GLY A 275 -1.13 -23.56 -15.63
N THR A 276 -0.18 -24.33 -16.17
CA THR A 276 -0.46 -25.55 -16.97
C THR A 276 -0.86 -26.78 -16.15
N LYS A 277 -0.50 -26.83 -14.86
CA LYS A 277 -0.85 -27.89 -13.90
C LYS A 277 -1.27 -27.25 -12.57
N ASN A 278 -2.23 -27.87 -11.88
CA ASN A 278 -2.85 -27.33 -10.65
C ASN A 278 -3.33 -25.89 -10.83
N ILE A 279 -4.16 -25.70 -11.87
CA ILE A 279 -4.60 -24.43 -12.47
C ILE A 279 -5.03 -23.38 -11.45
N PHE A 280 -5.49 -23.75 -10.24
CA PHE A 280 -6.03 -22.82 -9.25
C PHE A 280 -5.26 -22.76 -7.93
N ASP A 281 -4.07 -23.38 -7.81
CA ASP A 281 -3.29 -23.35 -6.56
C ASP A 281 -2.93 -21.92 -6.11
N GLU A 282 -2.77 -20.99 -7.05
CA GLU A 282 -2.44 -19.58 -6.83
C GLU A 282 -3.64 -18.62 -7.02
N TYR A 283 -4.84 -19.14 -7.25
CA TYR A 283 -6.05 -18.32 -7.29
C TYR A 283 -6.39 -17.79 -5.88
N PHE A 284 -6.40 -16.48 -5.70
CA PHE A 284 -6.70 -15.84 -4.42
C PHE A 284 -8.08 -15.17 -4.37
N GLY A 285 -8.77 -15.04 -5.51
CA GLY A 285 -10.10 -14.45 -5.54
C GLY A 285 -10.30 -13.41 -6.63
N GLU A 286 -9.43 -13.42 -7.63
CA GLU A 286 -9.42 -12.53 -8.76
C GLU A 286 -10.73 -12.65 -9.56
N GLU A 287 -11.21 -11.51 -10.05
CA GLU A 287 -12.48 -11.39 -10.74
C GLU A 287 -12.39 -11.79 -12.22
N ILE A 288 -11.19 -11.75 -12.80
CA ILE A 288 -10.93 -12.08 -14.20
C ILE A 288 -10.03 -13.31 -14.23
N ILE A 289 -10.48 -14.37 -14.90
CA ILE A 289 -9.71 -15.63 -15.00
C ILE A 289 -9.29 -15.82 -16.45
N LEU A 290 -7.99 -15.93 -16.70
CA LEU A 290 -7.41 -16.27 -17.99
C LEU A 290 -6.86 -17.71 -17.95
N LEU A 291 -7.39 -18.57 -18.82
CA LEU A 291 -6.84 -19.89 -19.11
C LEU A 291 -6.17 -19.81 -20.49
N ASP A 292 -4.85 -19.60 -20.51
CA ASP A 292 -4.10 -19.43 -21.76
C ASP A 292 -3.63 -20.79 -22.32
N ASP A 293 -4.18 -21.19 -23.46
CA ASP A 293 -3.92 -22.47 -24.14
C ASP A 293 -3.93 -23.70 -23.18
N PRO A 294 -5.03 -23.92 -22.40
CA PRO A 294 -5.09 -25.06 -21.48
C PRO A 294 -5.08 -26.37 -22.25
N ARG A 295 -4.66 -27.45 -21.58
CA ARG A 295 -4.82 -28.80 -22.12
C ARG A 295 -6.18 -29.36 -21.72
N TYR A 296 -6.73 -30.25 -22.55
CA TYR A 296 -8.02 -30.87 -22.29
C TYR A 296 -8.02 -31.70 -21.00
N ASP A 297 -6.86 -32.24 -20.61
CA ASP A 297 -6.59 -33.02 -19.41
C ASP A 297 -6.08 -32.18 -18.22
N SER A 298 -6.07 -30.84 -18.34
CA SER A 298 -5.67 -29.96 -17.24
C SER A 298 -6.66 -29.95 -16.08
N LEU A 299 -7.94 -30.27 -16.32
CA LEU A 299 -8.98 -30.47 -15.30
C LEU A 299 -9.74 -31.77 -15.56
N LEU A 300 -10.35 -32.33 -14.51
CA LEU A 300 -11.29 -33.43 -14.64
C LEU A 300 -12.57 -32.95 -15.38
N PRO A 301 -13.29 -33.83 -16.11
CA PRO A 301 -14.50 -33.47 -16.85
C PRO A 301 -15.54 -32.72 -16.01
N ALA A 302 -15.77 -33.17 -14.77
CA ALA A 302 -16.70 -32.53 -13.84
C ALA A 302 -16.20 -31.18 -13.31
N ASP A 303 -14.89 -30.97 -13.22
CA ASP A 303 -14.31 -29.70 -12.76
C ASP A 303 -14.37 -28.63 -13.86
N TRP A 304 -14.25 -29.03 -15.14
CA TRP A 304 -14.59 -28.15 -16.27
C TRP A 304 -16.03 -27.66 -16.18
N LEU A 305 -16.98 -28.56 -15.93
CA LEU A 305 -18.38 -28.18 -15.78
C LEU A 305 -18.59 -27.22 -14.62
N LYS A 306 -17.99 -27.48 -13.46
CA LYS A 306 -18.09 -26.59 -12.30
C LYS A 306 -17.52 -25.21 -12.56
N LEU A 307 -16.36 -25.13 -13.22
CA LEU A 307 -15.69 -23.87 -13.50
C LEU A 307 -16.49 -23.01 -14.49
N LEU A 308 -17.01 -23.63 -15.55
CA LEU A 308 -17.72 -22.92 -16.62
C LEU A 308 -19.17 -22.62 -16.25
N ASP A 309 -19.70 -23.21 -15.19
CA ASP A 309 -21.08 -23.02 -14.78
C ASP A 309 -21.23 -21.72 -13.95
N PRO A 310 -21.89 -20.69 -14.50
CA PRO A 310 -21.98 -19.38 -13.87
C PRO A 310 -22.76 -19.37 -12.55
N LEU A 311 -23.55 -20.42 -12.26
CA LEU A 311 -24.35 -20.53 -11.04
C LEU A 311 -23.74 -21.51 -10.03
N ASN A 312 -22.64 -22.17 -10.39
CA ASN A 312 -22.12 -23.24 -9.57
C ASN A 312 -21.25 -22.70 -8.42
N LYS A 313 -21.74 -22.88 -7.20
CA LYS A 313 -21.08 -22.47 -5.95
C LYS A 313 -20.16 -23.57 -5.38
N SER A 314 -19.86 -24.59 -6.17
CA SER A 314 -19.06 -25.74 -5.73
C SER A 314 -17.57 -25.41 -5.71
N HIS A 315 -16.85 -26.00 -4.75
CA HIS A 315 -15.39 -25.88 -4.75
C HIS A 315 -14.76 -26.75 -5.85
N LEU A 316 -13.82 -26.19 -6.59
CA LEU A 316 -12.95 -26.89 -7.54
C LEU A 316 -11.81 -27.60 -6.82
N SER A 317 -11.35 -28.72 -7.38
CA SER A 317 -10.20 -29.45 -6.85
C SER A 317 -8.92 -28.61 -6.98
N ALA A 318 -8.11 -28.58 -5.92
CA ALA A 318 -6.79 -27.96 -5.91
C ALA A 318 -5.87 -28.74 -4.98
N ARG A 319 -4.55 -28.64 -5.15
CA ARG A 319 -3.57 -29.57 -4.56
C ARG A 319 -3.60 -29.57 -3.03
N TYR A 320 -3.81 -28.39 -2.44
CA TYR A 320 -3.73 -28.19 -1.00
C TYR A 320 -5.11 -28.15 -0.32
N LYS A 321 -6.12 -27.56 -0.99
CA LYS A 321 -7.50 -27.47 -0.50
C LYS A 321 -8.43 -27.04 -1.64
N ASN A 322 -9.60 -27.67 -1.76
CA ASN A 322 -10.60 -27.29 -2.76
C ASN A 322 -10.95 -25.79 -2.66
N LYS A 323 -10.94 -25.08 -3.79
CA LYS A 323 -11.14 -23.63 -3.85
C LYS A 323 -12.48 -23.26 -4.46
N LEU A 324 -13.12 -22.27 -3.87
CA LEU A 324 -14.29 -21.64 -4.47
C LEU A 324 -13.79 -20.63 -5.50
N VAL A 325 -13.99 -20.92 -6.78
CA VAL A 325 -13.54 -20.07 -7.89
C VAL A 325 -14.75 -19.33 -8.43
N ILE A 326 -14.78 -18.01 -8.26
CA ILE A 326 -15.90 -17.17 -8.67
C ILE A 326 -15.33 -15.96 -9.40
N GLY A 327 -15.25 -16.08 -10.72
CA GLY A 327 -14.89 -14.97 -11.61
C GLY A 327 -16.14 -14.23 -12.09
N ARG A 328 -15.97 -12.94 -12.42
CA ARG A 328 -16.92 -12.19 -13.24
C ARG A 328 -16.80 -12.59 -14.71
N ILE A 329 -15.59 -12.90 -15.15
CA ILE A 329 -15.31 -13.35 -16.50
C ILE A 329 -14.24 -14.44 -16.53
N ILE A 330 -14.45 -15.46 -17.36
CA ILE A 330 -13.48 -16.48 -17.71
C ILE A 330 -13.16 -16.34 -19.20
N ILE A 331 -11.88 -16.15 -19.52
CA ILE A 331 -11.39 -16.08 -20.89
C ILE A 331 -10.49 -17.29 -21.12
N ILE A 332 -10.80 -18.08 -22.13
CA ILE A 332 -10.03 -19.26 -22.52
C ILE A 332 -9.46 -19.01 -23.90
N THR A 333 -8.14 -19.10 -24.07
CA THR A 333 -7.53 -19.09 -25.40
C THR A 333 -7.23 -20.52 -25.83
N ASN A 334 -7.37 -20.85 -27.12
CA ASN A 334 -6.87 -22.12 -27.63
C ASN A 334 -6.57 -22.08 -29.12
N TYR A 335 -5.64 -22.89 -29.59
CA TYR A 335 -5.46 -23.07 -31.04
C TYR A 335 -6.59 -23.86 -31.72
N LYS A 336 -7.35 -24.67 -30.96
CA LYS A 336 -8.50 -25.43 -31.47
C LYS A 336 -9.79 -24.62 -31.34
N SER A 337 -10.74 -24.84 -32.25
CA SER A 337 -12.11 -24.36 -32.06
C SER A 337 -12.74 -24.95 -30.79
N LEU A 338 -13.76 -24.26 -30.27
CA LEU A 338 -14.44 -24.63 -29.02
C LEU A 338 -14.91 -26.10 -29.05
N LYS A 339 -15.65 -26.47 -30.11
CA LYS A 339 -16.12 -27.85 -30.32
C LYS A 339 -14.98 -28.87 -30.42
N SER A 340 -13.89 -28.53 -31.11
CA SER A 340 -12.74 -29.44 -31.26
C SER A 340 -11.97 -29.65 -29.96
N PHE A 341 -11.90 -28.62 -29.10
CA PHE A 341 -11.26 -28.73 -27.80
C PHE A 341 -12.10 -29.56 -26.83
N PHE A 342 -13.35 -29.17 -26.58
CA PHE A 342 -14.22 -29.86 -25.61
C PHE A 342 -14.65 -31.24 -26.10
N GLY A 343 -14.72 -31.48 -27.41
CA GLY A 343 -14.97 -32.81 -27.97
C GLY A 343 -13.87 -33.84 -27.70
N LYS A 344 -12.70 -33.42 -27.18
CA LYS A 344 -11.66 -34.35 -26.71
C LYS A 344 -11.90 -34.87 -25.30
N ILE A 345 -12.72 -34.18 -24.52
CA ILE A 345 -13.02 -34.57 -23.15
C ILE A 345 -14.05 -35.71 -23.22
N GLN A 346 -13.61 -36.92 -22.88
CA GLN A 346 -14.45 -38.11 -22.94
C GLN A 346 -15.42 -38.15 -21.74
N HIS A 347 -16.48 -38.95 -21.88
CA HIS A 347 -17.45 -39.28 -20.83
C HIS A 347 -18.44 -38.17 -20.43
N GLU A 348 -18.50 -37.07 -21.16
CA GLU A 348 -19.48 -35.99 -20.96
C GLU A 348 -20.07 -35.56 -22.31
N ASP A 349 -21.34 -35.17 -22.33
CA ASP A 349 -21.98 -34.63 -23.54
C ASP A 349 -21.36 -33.27 -23.88
N LEU A 350 -20.90 -33.11 -25.13
CA LEU A 350 -20.32 -31.87 -25.63
C LEU A 350 -21.23 -30.67 -25.40
N ASN A 351 -22.55 -30.81 -25.55
CA ASN A 351 -23.51 -29.73 -25.34
C ASN A 351 -23.48 -29.16 -23.91
N GLN A 352 -23.11 -29.98 -22.92
CA GLN A 352 -22.92 -29.51 -21.55
C GLN A 352 -21.84 -28.44 -21.48
N TYR A 353 -20.74 -28.60 -22.22
CA TYR A 353 -19.69 -27.58 -22.26
C TYR A 353 -20.10 -26.39 -23.11
N ILE A 354 -20.57 -26.62 -24.34
CA ILE A 354 -20.80 -25.55 -25.31
C ILE A 354 -21.80 -24.51 -24.79
N ARG A 355 -22.90 -24.93 -24.18
CA ARG A 355 -23.95 -24.04 -23.67
C ARG A 355 -23.52 -23.08 -22.55
N ARG A 356 -22.35 -23.31 -21.96
CA ARG A 356 -21.81 -22.48 -20.87
C ARG A 356 -20.96 -21.31 -21.37
N PHE A 357 -20.62 -21.30 -22.66
CA PHE A 357 -19.94 -20.18 -23.29
C PHE A 357 -20.95 -19.14 -23.76
N ASN A 358 -20.64 -17.86 -23.56
CA ASN A 358 -21.47 -16.77 -24.07
C ASN A 358 -21.04 -16.39 -25.48
N ASN A 359 -19.73 -16.29 -25.69
CA ASN A 359 -19.15 -15.79 -26.91
C ASN A 359 -17.91 -16.59 -27.33
N VAL A 360 -17.76 -16.74 -28.63
CA VAL A 360 -16.58 -17.32 -29.28
C VAL A 360 -15.95 -16.26 -30.17
N LEU A 361 -14.70 -15.93 -29.91
CA LEU A 361 -13.89 -15.01 -30.71
C LEU A 361 -12.93 -15.83 -31.56
N GLU A 362 -12.92 -15.59 -32.87
CA GLU A 362 -11.98 -16.21 -33.78
C GLU A 362 -11.07 -15.16 -34.40
N ILE A 363 -9.77 -15.46 -34.41
CA ILE A 363 -8.79 -14.74 -35.20
C ILE A 363 -8.38 -15.66 -36.35
N SER A 364 -8.56 -15.17 -37.58
CA SER A 364 -8.18 -15.84 -38.82
C SER A 364 -7.31 -14.93 -39.68
N LYS A 365 -6.59 -15.50 -40.65
CA LYS A 365 -5.86 -14.73 -41.66
C LYS A 365 -6.71 -14.62 -42.91
N ARG A 366 -6.81 -13.43 -43.50
CA ARG A 366 -7.49 -13.23 -44.79
C ARG A 366 -6.70 -13.85 -45.95
N ASN A 367 -5.38 -13.90 -45.82
CA ASN A 367 -4.47 -14.51 -46.78
C ASN A 367 -3.24 -15.08 -46.04
N GLU A 368 -2.83 -16.32 -46.34
CA GLU A 368 -1.75 -17.01 -45.62
C GLU A 368 -0.39 -16.30 -45.74
N LYS A 369 -0.21 -15.50 -46.80
CA LYS A 369 1.06 -14.85 -47.16
C LYS A 369 1.30 -13.48 -46.51
N SER A 370 0.31 -12.91 -45.83
CA SER A 370 0.42 -11.59 -45.18
C SER A 370 0.27 -11.75 -43.67
N GLU A 371 1.29 -11.38 -42.90
CA GLU A 371 1.20 -11.37 -41.43
C GLU A 371 0.30 -10.26 -40.89
N LYS A 372 -0.06 -9.28 -41.73
CA LYS A 372 -0.81 -8.08 -41.36
C LYS A 372 -2.32 -8.16 -41.64
N ASP A 373 -2.78 -9.15 -42.40
CA ASP A 373 -4.21 -9.29 -42.75
C ASP A 373 -4.93 -10.27 -41.82
N ARG A 374 -5.22 -9.82 -40.60
CA ARG A 374 -6.04 -10.57 -39.65
C ARG A 374 -7.51 -10.18 -39.80
N PHE A 375 -8.39 -11.15 -39.55
CA PHE A 375 -9.83 -10.97 -39.52
C PHE A 375 -10.37 -11.52 -38.20
N PHE A 376 -11.23 -10.75 -37.56
CA PHE A 376 -11.79 -11.04 -36.26
C PHE A 376 -13.27 -11.36 -36.41
N ASN A 377 -13.69 -12.52 -35.89
CA ASN A 377 -15.09 -12.92 -35.86
C ASN A 377 -15.56 -13.06 -34.41
N LEU A 378 -16.77 -12.61 -34.15
CA LEU A 378 -17.49 -12.83 -32.91
C LEU A 378 -18.72 -13.67 -33.22
N SER A 379 -18.86 -14.77 -32.50
CA SER A 379 -20.05 -15.62 -32.49
C SER A 379 -20.67 -15.65 -31.11
N GLN A 380 -21.99 -15.75 -31.05
CA GLN A 380 -22.75 -16.08 -29.83
C GLN A 380 -23.06 -17.57 -29.81
N ILE A 381 -23.13 -18.14 -28.61
CA ILE A 381 -23.71 -19.48 -28.45
C ILE A 381 -25.23 -19.37 -28.38
N GLN A 382 -25.92 -20.14 -29.21
CA GLN A 382 -27.36 -20.23 -29.23
C GLN A 382 -27.86 -21.66 -29.23
N GLU A 383 -29.08 -21.83 -28.75
CA GLU A 383 -29.83 -23.07 -28.88
C GLU A 383 -30.26 -23.25 -30.33
N LEU A 384 -30.00 -24.43 -30.87
CA LEU A 384 -30.40 -24.84 -32.21
C LEU A 384 -31.48 -25.90 -32.06
N GLU A 385 -32.66 -25.63 -32.62
CA GLU A 385 -33.70 -26.65 -32.75
C GLU A 385 -33.28 -27.63 -33.86
N THR A 386 -33.00 -28.88 -33.47
CA THR A 386 -32.79 -29.96 -34.41
C THR A 386 -33.83 -31.04 -34.21
N HIS A 387 -34.45 -31.43 -35.32
CA HIS A 387 -35.41 -32.51 -35.36
C HIS A 387 -34.69 -33.72 -35.94
N ASP A 388 -34.65 -34.79 -35.17
CA ASP A 388 -34.08 -36.06 -35.61
C ASP A 388 -35.00 -36.68 -36.68
N TYR A 389 -34.53 -37.66 -37.45
CA TYR A 389 -35.33 -38.34 -38.49
C TYR A 389 -36.64 -38.99 -37.96
N LEU A 390 -36.74 -39.16 -36.64
CA LEU A 390 -37.90 -39.71 -35.91
C LEU A 390 -38.82 -38.61 -35.33
N GLY A 391 -38.50 -37.32 -35.53
CA GLY A 391 -39.27 -36.20 -35.00
C GLY A 391 -39.05 -35.92 -33.50
N GLU A 392 -38.09 -36.60 -32.85
CA GLU A 392 -37.65 -36.23 -31.51
C GLU A 392 -36.79 -34.96 -31.59
N SER A 393 -37.11 -33.97 -30.75
CA SER A 393 -36.34 -32.74 -30.61
C SER A 393 -35.12 -33.01 -29.73
N SER A 394 -33.93 -32.90 -30.31
CA SER A 394 -32.67 -32.88 -29.56
C SER A 394 -32.21 -31.42 -29.40
N LEU A 395 -31.85 -31.03 -28.17
CA LEU A 395 -31.34 -29.69 -27.88
C LEU A 395 -29.84 -29.63 -28.21
N LEU A 396 -29.49 -28.93 -29.29
CA LEU A 396 -28.11 -28.70 -29.70
C LEU A 396 -27.70 -27.25 -29.43
N PHE A 397 -26.42 -27.02 -29.12
CA PHE A 397 -25.87 -25.67 -29.02
C PHE A 397 -24.84 -25.41 -30.12
N GLY A 398 -24.93 -24.22 -30.72
CA GLY A 398 -24.10 -23.83 -31.85
C GLY A 398 -23.60 -22.39 -31.77
N GLU A 399 -22.64 -22.10 -32.63
CA GLU A 399 -22.06 -20.77 -32.79
C GLU A 399 -22.81 -20.05 -33.92
N GLU A 400 -23.46 -18.91 -33.62
CA GLU A 400 -24.00 -18.00 -34.62
C GLU A 400 -23.09 -16.77 -34.74
N LYS A 401 -22.61 -16.49 -35.95
CA LYS A 401 -21.74 -15.34 -36.21
C LYS A 401 -22.55 -14.05 -36.17
N VAL A 402 -22.19 -13.12 -35.27
CA VAL A 402 -22.94 -11.87 -35.05
C VAL A 402 -22.16 -10.62 -35.45
N PHE A 403 -20.82 -10.67 -35.46
CA PHE A 403 -19.99 -9.53 -35.84
C PHE A 403 -18.66 -9.97 -36.44
N SER A 404 -18.13 -9.19 -37.38
CA SER A 404 -16.78 -9.39 -37.88
C SER A 404 -16.18 -8.15 -38.50
N THR A 405 -14.87 -8.00 -38.37
CA THR A 405 -14.12 -6.87 -38.91
C THR A 405 -12.64 -7.23 -39.08
N ASP A 406 -11.91 -6.50 -39.91
CA ASP A 406 -10.44 -6.52 -39.98
C ASP A 406 -9.79 -5.46 -39.06
N ASP A 407 -10.58 -4.56 -38.46
CA ASP A 407 -10.12 -3.60 -37.47
C ASP A 407 -10.19 -4.18 -36.04
N LYS A 408 -9.01 -4.44 -35.46
CA LYS A 408 -8.88 -5.01 -34.11
C LYS A 408 -9.47 -4.09 -33.03
N GLU A 409 -9.27 -2.78 -33.14
CA GLU A 409 -9.73 -1.84 -32.11
C GLU A 409 -11.26 -1.73 -32.14
N ALA A 410 -11.84 -1.61 -33.34
CA ALA A 410 -13.28 -1.67 -33.52
C ALA A 410 -13.86 -3.01 -33.01
N PHE A 411 -13.16 -4.12 -33.23
CA PHE A 411 -13.55 -5.43 -32.70
C PHE A 411 -13.57 -5.47 -31.18
N ILE A 412 -12.48 -5.06 -30.52
CA ILE A 412 -12.37 -5.02 -29.07
C ILE A 412 -13.49 -4.16 -28.47
N ASN A 413 -13.67 -2.95 -28.98
CA ASN A 413 -14.71 -2.03 -28.50
C ASN A 413 -16.11 -2.62 -28.66
N HIS A 414 -16.41 -3.25 -29.80
CA HIS A 414 -17.71 -3.87 -30.04
C HIS A 414 -17.96 -5.07 -29.10
N VAL A 415 -16.98 -5.95 -28.93
CA VAL A 415 -17.08 -7.09 -28.00
C VAL A 415 -17.32 -6.60 -26.57
N LEU A 416 -16.55 -5.60 -26.13
CA LEU A 416 -16.64 -5.06 -24.77
C LEU A 416 -18.01 -4.43 -24.48
N GLU A 417 -18.44 -3.48 -25.30
CA GLU A 417 -19.64 -2.68 -25.02
C GLU A 417 -20.94 -3.48 -25.15
N TYR A 418 -21.02 -4.42 -26.10
CA TYR A 418 -22.27 -5.11 -26.39
C TYR A 418 -22.40 -6.51 -25.77
N TYR A 419 -21.27 -7.17 -25.45
CA TYR A 419 -21.30 -8.59 -25.05
C TYR A 419 -20.64 -8.86 -23.70
N ILE A 420 -19.70 -8.01 -23.25
CA ILE A 420 -18.99 -8.20 -21.98
C ILE A 420 -19.55 -7.29 -20.89
N PHE A 421 -19.43 -5.97 -21.05
CA PHE A 421 -19.79 -4.99 -20.01
C PHE A 421 -21.25 -5.10 -19.53
N PRO A 422 -22.26 -5.32 -20.40
CA PRO A 422 -23.64 -5.48 -19.95
C PRO A 422 -23.85 -6.68 -19.02
N ARG A 423 -22.94 -7.66 -19.03
CA ARG A 423 -23.00 -8.85 -18.18
C ARG A 423 -22.22 -8.65 -16.89
N ILE A 424 -20.97 -8.21 -17.01
CA ILE A 424 -19.99 -8.34 -15.91
C ILE A 424 -19.89 -7.10 -15.02
N LEU A 425 -20.30 -5.93 -15.49
CA LEU A 425 -20.35 -4.73 -14.64
C LEU A 425 -21.58 -4.82 -13.72
N PRO A 426 -21.49 -4.31 -12.48
CA PRO A 426 -22.65 -4.25 -11.61
C PRO A 426 -23.76 -3.42 -12.27
N GLU A 427 -25.00 -3.92 -12.24
CA GLU A 427 -26.16 -3.09 -12.53
C GLU A 427 -26.12 -1.88 -11.59
N THR A 428 -26.15 -0.66 -12.14
CA THR A 428 -26.31 0.55 -11.34
C THR A 428 -27.71 0.57 -10.77
N LYS A 429 -27.94 -0.20 -9.70
CA LYS A 429 -29.03 0.11 -8.78
C LYS A 429 -28.63 1.43 -8.15
N SER A 430 -29.30 2.50 -8.59
CA SER A 430 -29.34 3.75 -7.85
C SER A 430 -29.44 3.40 -6.36
N ALA A 431 -28.39 3.70 -5.60
CA ALA A 431 -28.44 3.50 -4.16
C ALA A 431 -29.73 4.16 -3.64
N PRO A 432 -30.48 3.50 -2.74
CA PRO A 432 -31.51 4.22 -2.01
C PRO A 432 -30.83 5.45 -1.41
N LEU A 433 -31.35 6.63 -1.74
CA LEU A 433 -31.07 7.85 -0.98
C LEU A 433 -31.67 7.63 0.40
N ASP A 434 -30.91 6.97 1.27
CA ASP A 434 -31.35 6.76 2.64
C ASP A 434 -30.99 7.99 3.49
N GLN A 435 -32.11 8.51 3.98
CA GLN A 435 -32.40 9.56 4.96
C GLN A 435 -31.63 9.45 6.27
#